data_AF-A0A924AXU9-F1
#
_entry.id   AF-A0A924AXU9-F1
#
_cell.length_a   1.000
_cell.length_b   1.000
_cell.length_c   1.000
_cell.angle_alpha   90.00
_cell.angle_beta   90.00
_cell.angle_gamma   90.00
#
_symmetry.space_group_name_H-M   'P 1'
#
loop_
_entity.id
_entity.type
_entity.pdbx_description
1 polymer ?
#
loop_
_entity_poly.entity_id
_entity_poly.type
_entity_poly.pdbx_seq_one_letter_code
_entity_poly.pdbx_strand_id
1 'polypeptide(L)'
;MQIELWKKKNCKFSSDQKIHLYINAIQAVLKRSLNTLSSITVNAVVDRTLHECKVKFPLLSKISTEPDGLHFNYFFDQLQKAQQQEAQDSLEHFLIELLEIFGKITAEILTKYLHQELMTVTYENTKTELKSLSITNRDKK
;
A
#
# COMPACT_ATOMS: atom_id res chain seq x y z
N MET A 1 14.86 11.93 0.72
CA MET A 1 14.12 10.76 0.22
C MET A 1 12.71 11.20 -0.18
N GLN A 2 12.18 10.79 -1.35
CA GLN A 2 10.88 11.30 -1.84
C GLN A 2 9.69 10.91 -0.95
N ILE A 3 9.78 9.78 -0.24
CA ILE A 3 8.79 9.37 0.78
C ILE A 3 8.68 10.40 1.91
N GLU A 4 9.78 10.99 2.38
CA GLU A 4 9.72 12.02 3.44
C GLU A 4 9.02 13.30 2.97
N LEU A 5 9.20 13.66 1.69
CA LEU A 5 8.47 14.78 1.09
C LEU A 5 6.98 14.46 0.98
N TRP A 6 6.64 13.25 0.59
CA TRP A 6 5.25 12.77 0.53
C TRP A 6 4.60 12.72 1.92
N LYS A 7 5.30 12.23 2.95
CA LYS A 7 4.86 12.26 4.35
C LYS A 7 4.61 13.69 4.83
N LYS A 8 5.56 14.60 4.54
CA LYS A 8 5.42 16.02 4.89
C LYS A 8 4.23 16.68 4.21
N LYS A 9 3.97 16.36 2.94
CA LYS A 9 2.79 16.84 2.19
C LYS A 9 1.48 16.40 2.86
N ASN A 10 1.46 15.21 3.47
CA ASN A 10 0.27 14.58 4.04
C ASN A 10 0.26 14.58 5.59
N CYS A 11 1.08 15.42 6.24
CA CYS A 11 1.25 15.37 7.70
C CYS A 11 0.01 15.82 8.51
N LYS A 12 -0.86 16.62 7.88
CA LYS A 12 -2.04 17.28 8.51
C LYS A 12 -3.22 16.33 8.78
N PHE A 13 -3.16 15.09 8.29
CA PHE A 13 -4.25 14.13 8.41
C PHE A 13 -4.23 13.38 9.75
N SER A 14 -5.40 12.90 10.19
CA SER A 14 -5.53 12.03 11.36
C SER A 14 -4.86 10.68 11.13
N SER A 15 -4.62 9.91 12.19
CA SER A 15 -3.97 8.59 12.09
C SER A 15 -4.73 7.63 11.16
N ASP A 16 -6.06 7.57 11.27
CA ASP A 16 -6.89 6.75 10.37
C ASP A 16 -6.74 7.16 8.90
N GLN A 17 -6.75 8.47 8.65
CA GLN A 17 -6.57 9.02 7.30
C GLN A 17 -5.18 8.71 6.74
N LYS A 18 -4.13 8.75 7.58
CA LYS A 18 -2.78 8.37 7.19
C LYS A 18 -2.70 6.90 6.83
N ILE A 19 -3.33 6.02 7.60
CA ILE A 19 -3.37 4.58 7.29
C ILE A 19 -4.01 4.34 5.91
N HIS A 20 -5.16 4.97 5.64
CA HIS A 20 -5.76 4.92 4.30
C HIS A 20 -4.81 5.45 3.23
N LEU A 21 -4.11 6.55 3.50
CA LEU A 21 -3.15 7.13 2.56
C LEU A 21 -2.01 6.17 2.22
N TYR A 22 -1.43 5.46 3.20
CA TYR A 22 -0.39 4.45 2.95
C TYR A 22 -0.91 3.26 2.13
N ILE A 23 -2.13 2.80 2.41
CA ILE A 23 -2.72 1.69 1.65
C ILE A 23 -2.92 2.08 0.18
N ASN A 24 -3.45 3.28 -0.08
CA ASN A 24 -3.59 3.79 -1.43
C ASN A 24 -2.22 4.02 -2.10
N ALA A 25 -1.20 4.44 -1.35
CA ALA A 25 0.16 4.55 -1.85
C ALA A 25 0.74 3.20 -2.29
N ILE A 26 0.55 2.16 -1.48
CA ILE A 26 0.96 0.79 -1.81
C ILE A 26 0.23 0.35 -3.09
N GLN A 27 -1.09 0.49 -3.15
CA GLN A 27 -1.88 0.10 -4.32
C GLN A 27 -1.45 0.85 -5.59
N ALA A 28 -1.19 2.16 -5.51
CA ALA A 28 -0.73 2.97 -6.63
C ALA A 28 0.66 2.51 -7.12
N VAL A 29 1.59 2.23 -6.20
CA VAL A 29 2.91 1.69 -6.54
C VAL A 29 2.79 0.34 -7.23
N LEU A 30 1.99 -0.59 -6.71
CA LEU A 30 1.78 -1.90 -7.31
C LEU A 30 1.18 -1.80 -8.72
N LYS A 31 0.14 -0.97 -8.88
CA LYS A 31 -0.50 -0.71 -10.17
C LYS A 31 0.50 -0.14 -11.18
N ARG A 32 1.37 0.79 -10.74
CA ARG A 32 2.39 1.37 -11.62
C ARG A 32 3.48 0.38 -12.01
N SER A 33 3.89 -0.50 -11.09
CA SER A 33 4.87 -1.56 -11.36
C SER A 33 4.41 -2.53 -12.46
N LEU A 34 3.10 -2.79 -12.55
CA LEU A 34 2.52 -3.64 -13.60
C LEU A 34 2.68 -3.09 -15.03
N ASN A 35 3.04 -1.81 -15.19
CA ASN A 35 3.33 -1.24 -16.52
C ASN A 35 4.69 -1.68 -17.08
N THR A 36 5.49 -2.41 -16.30
CA THR A 36 6.85 -2.82 -16.69
C THR A 36 7.13 -4.26 -16.28
N LEU A 37 6.61 -4.70 -15.14
CA LEU A 37 6.76 -6.05 -14.63
C LEU A 37 5.48 -6.85 -14.87
N SER A 38 5.61 -8.17 -15.06
CA SER A 38 4.45 -9.05 -15.11
C SER A 38 3.76 -9.11 -13.73
N SER A 39 2.47 -9.45 -13.73
CA SER A 39 1.72 -9.66 -12.48
C SER A 39 2.33 -10.73 -11.59
N ILE A 40 2.89 -11.79 -12.19
CA ILE A 40 3.60 -12.85 -11.46
C ILE A 40 4.81 -12.28 -10.71
N THR A 41 5.63 -11.45 -11.38
CA THR A 41 6.79 -10.82 -10.73
C THR A 41 6.37 -9.86 -9.64
N VAL A 42 5.35 -9.02 -9.88
CA VAL A 42 4.83 -8.08 -8.87
C VAL A 42 4.32 -8.83 -7.64
N ASN A 43 3.51 -9.89 -7.82
CA ASN A 43 2.98 -10.67 -6.70
C ASN A 43 4.09 -11.40 -5.93
N ALA A 44 5.09 -11.98 -6.62
CA ALA A 44 6.21 -12.63 -5.94
C ALA A 44 7.03 -11.66 -5.08
N VAL A 45 7.23 -10.41 -5.56
CA VAL A 45 7.86 -9.35 -4.76
C VAL A 45 7.00 -9.03 -3.55
N VAL A 46 5.71 -8.78 -3.75
CA VAL A 46 4.77 -8.44 -2.67
C VAL A 46 4.71 -9.52 -1.60
N ASP A 47 4.56 -10.79 -1.99
CA ASP A 47 4.51 -11.93 -1.07
C ASP A 47 5.76 -12.00 -0.21
N ARG A 48 6.93 -11.89 -0.85
CA ARG A 48 8.21 -11.94 -0.16
C ARG A 48 8.37 -10.75 0.80
N THR A 49 8.16 -9.54 0.32
CA THR A 49 8.32 -8.33 1.12
C THR A 49 7.36 -8.32 2.30
N LEU A 50 6.11 -8.74 2.08
CA LEU A 50 5.12 -8.83 3.14
C LEU A 50 5.50 -9.91 4.17
N HIS A 51 6.01 -11.06 3.72
CA HIS A 51 6.51 -12.11 4.61
C HIS A 51 7.66 -11.59 5.51
N GLU A 52 8.63 -10.89 4.94
CA GLU A 52 9.74 -10.29 5.68
C GLU A 52 9.24 -9.20 6.67
N CYS A 53 8.33 -8.34 6.23
CA CYS A 53 7.76 -7.29 7.09
C CYS A 53 6.93 -7.85 8.25
N LYS A 54 6.23 -8.98 8.07
CA LYS A 54 5.46 -9.66 9.13
C LYS A 54 6.31 -10.10 10.32
N VAL A 55 7.60 -10.38 10.11
CA VAL A 55 8.54 -10.73 11.19
C VAL A 55 8.76 -9.54 12.12
N LYS A 56 8.84 -8.33 11.56
CA LYS A 56 9.09 -7.09 12.31
C LYS A 56 7.79 -6.44 12.81
N PHE A 57 6.71 -6.59 12.06
CA PHE A 57 5.40 -5.99 12.34
C PHE A 57 4.32 -7.08 12.26
N PRO A 58 4.04 -7.79 13.35
CA PRO A 58 3.04 -8.86 13.39
C PRO A 58 1.65 -8.42 12.94
N LEU A 59 1.31 -7.12 13.07
CA LEU A 59 0.04 -6.57 12.60
C LEU A 59 -0.20 -6.76 11.10
N LEU A 60 0.86 -6.81 10.29
CA LEU A 60 0.76 -7.07 8.84
C LEU A 60 0.28 -8.49 8.52
N SER A 61 0.26 -9.42 9.50
CA SER A 61 -0.36 -10.74 9.35
C SER A 61 -1.82 -10.69 8.92
N LYS A 62 -2.51 -9.58 9.24
CA LYS A 62 -3.91 -9.31 8.85
C LYS A 62 -4.08 -8.91 7.38
N ILE A 63 -2.98 -8.71 6.65
CA ILE A 63 -2.99 -8.47 5.20
C ILE A 63 -2.79 -9.82 4.50
N SER A 64 -3.72 -10.14 3.60
CA SER A 64 -3.62 -11.30 2.72
C SER A 64 -3.17 -10.89 1.32
N THR A 65 -2.42 -11.79 0.70
CA THR A 65 -2.09 -11.76 -0.71
C THR A 65 -2.90 -12.84 -1.40
N GLU A 66 -3.61 -12.45 -2.44
CA GLU A 66 -4.39 -13.34 -3.31
C GLU A 66 -3.94 -13.12 -4.76
N PRO A 67 -4.27 -14.01 -5.71
CA PRO A 67 -3.85 -13.86 -7.11
C PRO A 67 -4.26 -12.52 -7.75
N ASP A 68 -5.32 -11.89 -7.24
CA ASP A 68 -5.84 -10.58 -7.66
C ASP A 68 -5.20 -9.39 -6.93
N GLY A 69 -4.39 -9.60 -5.90
CA GLY A 69 -3.58 -8.57 -5.25
C GLY A 69 -3.56 -8.61 -3.73
N LEU A 70 -3.39 -7.42 -3.12
CA LEU A 70 -3.37 -7.22 -1.68
C LEU A 70 -4.74 -6.85 -1.13
N HIS A 71 -5.16 -7.52 -0.07
CA HIS A 71 -6.42 -7.26 0.62
C HIS A 71 -6.18 -6.73 2.04
N PHE A 72 -6.78 -5.58 2.34
CA PHE A 72 -6.61 -4.86 3.61
C PHE A 72 -7.87 -4.88 4.50
N ASN A 73 -8.91 -5.63 4.11
CA ASN A 73 -10.22 -5.58 4.77
C ASN A 73 -10.12 -5.94 6.26
N TYR A 74 -9.49 -7.07 6.58
CA TYR A 74 -9.26 -7.50 7.95
C TYR A 74 -8.25 -6.62 8.72
N PHE A 75 -7.38 -5.93 8.00
CA PHE A 75 -6.42 -5.01 8.60
C PHE A 75 -7.13 -3.80 9.24
N PHE A 76 -8.14 -3.23 8.56
CA PHE A 76 -8.94 -2.13 9.10
C PHE A 76 -9.93 -2.58 10.17
N ASP A 77 -10.70 -3.63 9.90
CA ASP A 77 -11.81 -4.04 10.76
C ASP A 77 -11.35 -4.43 12.17
N GLN A 78 -10.12 -4.90 12.29
CA GLN A 78 -9.52 -5.33 13.55
C GLN A 78 -8.51 -4.33 14.11
N LEU A 79 -8.42 -3.11 13.55
CA LEU A 79 -7.47 -2.13 14.04
C LEU A 79 -8.02 -1.40 15.26
N GLN A 80 -7.37 -1.58 16.40
CA GLN A 80 -7.71 -0.82 17.60
C GLN A 80 -7.03 0.56 17.57
N LYS A 81 -7.65 1.57 18.20
CA LYS A 81 -7.07 2.92 18.30
C LYS A 81 -5.64 2.92 18.83
N ALA A 82 -5.34 2.06 19.82
CA ALA A 82 -4.01 1.92 20.40
C ALA A 82 -2.95 1.41 19.40
N GLN A 83 -3.38 0.75 18.32
CA GLN A 83 -2.51 0.17 17.30
C GLN A 83 -2.34 1.08 16.07
N GLN A 84 -2.98 2.25 16.03
CA GLN A 84 -2.94 3.13 14.85
C GLN A 84 -1.53 3.60 14.49
N GLN A 85 -0.68 3.90 15.49
CA GLN A 85 0.69 4.31 15.23
C GLN A 85 1.52 3.13 14.68
N GLU A 86 1.40 1.95 15.30
CA GLU A 86 2.06 0.73 14.83
C GLU A 86 1.61 0.36 13.41
N ALA A 87 0.32 0.51 13.10
CA ALA A 87 -0.23 0.32 11.77
C ALA A 87 0.40 1.27 10.76
N GLN A 88 0.49 2.55 11.10
CA GLN A 88 1.13 3.54 10.25
C GLN A 88 2.61 3.18 9.99
N ASP A 89 3.36 2.86 11.04
CA ASP A 89 4.79 2.55 10.95
C ASP A 89 5.02 1.26 10.14
N SER A 90 4.16 0.25 10.32
CA SER A 90 4.24 -1.02 9.59
C SER A 90 3.96 -0.86 8.10
N LEU A 91 2.94 -0.07 7.72
CA LEU A 91 2.62 0.22 6.33
C LEU A 91 3.66 1.13 5.67
N GLU A 92 4.21 2.09 6.41
CA GLU A 92 5.32 2.90 5.95
C GLU A 92 6.54 2.05 5.62
N HIS A 93 6.92 1.17 6.54
CA HIS A 93 8.04 0.25 6.33
C HIS A 93 7.80 -0.64 5.11
N PHE A 94 6.60 -1.23 5.01
CA PHE A 94 6.25 -2.07 3.87
C PHE A 94 6.31 -1.33 2.53
N LEU A 95 5.82 -0.08 2.47
CA LEU A 95 5.92 0.76 1.28
C LEU A 95 7.38 1.07 0.90
N ILE A 96 8.23 1.37 1.88
CA ILE A 96 9.66 1.61 1.67
C ILE A 96 10.32 0.37 1.07
N GLU A 97 10.12 -0.80 1.68
CA GLU A 97 10.72 -2.06 1.24
C GLU A 97 10.26 -2.43 -0.19
N LEU A 98 8.98 -2.23 -0.51
CA LEU A 98 8.48 -2.44 -1.88
C LEU A 98 9.20 -1.54 -2.89
N LEU A 99 9.32 -0.24 -2.59
CA LEU A 99 10.00 0.70 -3.48
C LEU A 99 11.47 0.34 -3.67
N GLU A 100 12.16 -0.07 -2.60
CA GLU A 100 13.55 -0.52 -2.68
C GLU A 100 13.70 -1.79 -3.51
N ILE A 101 12.86 -2.80 -3.29
CA ILE A 101 12.97 -4.06 -4.02
C ILE A 101 12.62 -3.86 -5.49
N PHE A 102 11.57 -3.10 -5.81
CA PHE A 102 11.26 -2.76 -7.20
C PHE A 102 12.39 -1.98 -7.87
N GLY A 103 13.02 -1.04 -7.17
CA GLY A 103 14.22 -0.34 -7.66
C GLY A 103 15.34 -1.33 -7.98
N LYS A 104 15.71 -2.18 -7.02
CA LYS A 104 16.78 -3.17 -7.15
C LYS A 104 16.54 -4.14 -8.32
N ILE A 105 15.37 -4.76 -8.42
CA ILE A 105 15.10 -5.75 -9.49
C ILE A 105 14.95 -5.13 -10.88
N THR A 106 14.75 -3.82 -10.96
CA THR A 106 14.65 -3.11 -12.24
C THR A 106 15.89 -2.27 -12.54
N ALA A 107 16.99 -2.47 -11.83
CA ALA A 107 18.20 -1.66 -11.97
C ALA A 107 17.90 -0.15 -11.93
N GLU A 108 17.03 0.25 -10.99
CA GLU A 108 16.55 1.61 -10.74
C GLU A 108 15.72 2.25 -11.88
N ILE A 109 15.40 1.50 -12.94
CA ILE A 109 14.59 2.00 -14.07
C ILE A 109 13.20 2.44 -13.60
N LEU A 110 12.58 1.67 -12.69
CA LEU A 110 11.26 2.01 -12.16
C LEU A 110 11.26 3.06 -11.06
N THR A 111 12.37 3.25 -10.35
CA THR A 111 12.44 4.06 -9.12
C THR A 111 11.85 5.45 -9.31
N LYS A 112 12.25 6.16 -10.37
CA LYS A 112 11.72 7.50 -10.68
C LYS A 112 10.20 7.47 -10.92
N TYR A 113 9.71 6.49 -11.66
CA TYR A 113 8.29 6.40 -12.01
C TYR A 113 7.41 6.02 -10.82
N LEU A 114 7.90 5.13 -9.94
CA LEU A 114 7.18 4.74 -8.74
C LEU A 114 7.11 5.90 -7.73
N HIS A 115 8.19 6.66 -7.59
CA HIS A 115 8.13 7.85 -6.74
C HIS A 115 7.27 8.97 -7.33
N GLN A 116 7.26 9.15 -8.65
CA GLN A 116 6.33 10.07 -9.29
C GLN A 116 4.88 9.67 -9.03
N GLU A 117 4.55 8.38 -9.15
CA GLU A 117 3.23 7.86 -8.83
C GLU A 117 2.88 8.10 -7.35
N LEU A 118 3.79 7.80 -6.43
CA LEU A 118 3.58 8.08 -5.00
C LEU A 118 3.18 9.54 -4.74
N MET A 119 3.79 10.49 -5.45
CA MET A 119 3.50 11.92 -5.29
C MET A 119 2.10 12.34 -5.76
N THR A 120 1.43 11.53 -6.60
CA THR A 120 0.04 11.75 -7.05
C THR A 120 -0.97 11.35 -5.97
N VAL A 121 -0.59 10.47 -5.04
CA VAL A 121 -1.47 9.97 -3.99
C VAL A 121 -1.72 11.06 -2.95
N THR A 122 -3.00 11.45 -2.84
CA THR A 122 -3.52 12.42 -1.87
C THR A 122 -4.75 11.85 -1.18
N TYR A 123 -5.04 12.29 0.04
CA TYR A 123 -6.23 11.84 0.77
C TYR A 123 -7.54 12.10 0.00
N GLU A 124 -7.61 13.16 -0.80
CA GLU A 124 -8.79 13.48 -1.62
C GLU A 124 -9.10 12.39 -2.67
N ASN A 125 -8.06 11.76 -3.23
CA ASN A 125 -8.21 10.63 -4.16
C ASN A 125 -8.63 9.33 -3.42
N THR A 126 -8.29 9.19 -2.14
CA THR A 126 -8.56 7.97 -1.34
C THR A 126 -10.03 7.78 -0.97
N LYS A 127 -10.83 8.85 -0.95
CA LYS A 127 -12.28 8.78 -0.64
C LYS A 127 -13.12 8.18 -1.76
N THR A 128 -12.60 8.18 -2.99
CA THR A 128 -13.33 7.78 -4.19
C THR A 128 -13.32 6.26 -4.37
N GLU A 129 -12.24 5.57 -4.02
CA GLU A 129 -12.11 4.11 -4.19
C GLU A 129 -12.78 3.29 -3.05
N LEU A 130 -12.84 3.84 -1.83
CA LEU A 130 -13.58 3.18 -0.73
C LEU A 130 -15.11 3.18 -0.97
N LYS A 131 -15.64 4.16 -1.72
CA LYS A 131 -17.04 4.17 -2.14
C LYS A 131 -17.33 3.16 -3.26
N SER A 132 -16.38 2.90 -4.17
CA SER A 132 -16.60 1.91 -5.24
C SER A 132 -16.53 0.46 -4.76
N LEU A 133 -15.95 0.19 -3.59
CA LEU A 133 -16.05 -1.12 -2.92
C LEU A 133 -17.39 -1.33 -2.19
N SER A 134 -18.24 -0.30 -2.10
CA SER A 134 -19.55 -0.37 -1.45
C SER A 134 -20.74 -0.48 -2.44
N ILE A 135 -20.49 -0.62 -3.74
CA ILE A 135 -21.56 -0.74 -4.75
C ILE A 135 -21.83 -2.23 -5.04
N THR A 136 -22.78 -2.77 -4.28
CA THR A 136 -23.88 -3.59 -4.78
C THR A 136 -23.52 -4.92 -5.45
N ASN A 137 -23.23 -5.95 -4.64
CA ASN A 137 -23.70 -7.31 -4.93
C ASN A 137 -25.20 -7.40 -4.64
N ARG A 138 -26.01 -6.76 -5.48
CA ARG A 138 -27.41 -7.08 -5.69
C ARG A 138 -27.68 -6.87 -7.17
N ASP A 139 -27.53 -7.94 -7.92
CA ASP A 139 -28.65 -8.40 -8.73
C ASP A 139 -28.56 -9.92 -8.86
N LYS A 140 -29.30 -10.58 -7.97
CA LYS A 140 -29.89 -11.89 -8.27
C LYS A 140 -30.99 -11.64 -9.29
N LYS A 141 -30.84 -12.16 -10.51
CA LYS A 141 -31.91 -12.90 -11.16
C LYS A 141 -31.38 -13.81 -12.24
#